data_AF-A0A0F8ZHU8-F1
#
_entry.id   AF-A0A0F8ZHU8-F1
#
_cell.length_a   1.000
_cell.length_b   1.000
_cell.length_c   1.000
_cell.angle_alpha   90.00
_cell.angle_beta   90.00
_cell.angle_gamma   90.00
#
_symmetry.space_group_name_H-M   'P 1'
#
loop_
_entity.id
_entity.type
_entity.pdbx_description
1 polymer ?
#
loop_
_entity_poly.entity_id
_entity_poly.type
_entity_poly.pdbx_seq_one_letter_code
_entity_poly.pdbx_strand_id
1 'polypeptide(L)'
;MIRWIASYPKSGNTWVRLFLMAYADPGAFDLNQRSADHTQDTNADVYEQVAAAELQCLSDAEARLLRGAVLVRLSRLAKANSGGPAYLKTHSANVTVNGLAWIPPDFTDRSLCILRDPRDVAVSLADHLGLGLDAAIDVLGDTQRKLDRGFGGVHVPLMSWSMHVGSWLRDLPYDQMAVRYEDLA
;
A
#
# COMPACT_ATOMS: atom_id res chain seq x y z
N MET A 1 15.59 2.96 -4.36
CA MET A 1 15.06 2.97 -3.00
C MET A 1 13.63 3.46 -3.02
N ILE A 2 12.81 2.92 -2.14
CA ILE A 2 11.36 3.13 -2.06
C ILE A 2 11.04 3.95 -0.81
N ARG A 3 10.13 4.91 -0.99
CA ARG A 3 9.51 5.69 0.08
C ARG A 3 8.06 5.23 0.19
N TRP A 4 7.73 4.54 1.28
CA TRP A 4 6.40 3.96 1.45
C TRP A 4 5.40 4.98 1.99
N ILE A 5 4.19 4.96 1.45
CA ILE A 5 3.02 5.64 1.99
C ILE A 5 2.03 4.54 2.40
N ALA A 6 2.21 4.05 3.61
CA ALA A 6 1.48 2.94 4.19
C ALA A 6 0.24 3.41 4.94
N SER A 7 -0.83 2.62 4.88
CA SER A 7 -2.06 2.92 5.61
C SER A 7 -2.98 1.70 5.60
N TYR A 8 -3.73 1.46 6.66
CA TYR A 8 -4.86 0.54 6.55
C TYR A 8 -5.89 1.09 5.55
N PRO A 9 -6.62 0.26 4.78
CA PRO A 9 -7.68 0.72 3.90
C PRO A 9 -8.58 1.73 4.60
N LYS A 10 -8.95 2.80 3.87
CA LYS A 10 -9.81 3.90 4.36
C LYS A 10 -9.22 4.82 5.43
N SER A 11 -7.91 4.77 5.67
CA SER A 11 -7.22 5.71 6.57
C SER A 11 -6.79 7.04 5.90
N GLY A 12 -7.35 7.40 4.73
CA GLY A 12 -7.07 8.69 4.09
C GLY A 12 -5.85 8.75 3.16
N ASN A 13 -5.33 7.60 2.71
CA ASN A 13 -4.17 7.52 1.82
C ASN A 13 -4.29 8.38 0.54
N THR A 14 -5.44 8.29 -0.14
CA THR A 14 -5.71 9.07 -1.35
C THR A 14 -5.58 10.56 -1.09
N TRP A 15 -6.11 11.06 0.03
CA TRP A 15 -6.04 12.48 0.36
C TRP A 15 -4.61 12.94 0.61
N VAL A 16 -3.84 12.23 1.45
CA VAL A 16 -2.44 12.56 1.71
C VAL A 16 -1.60 12.52 0.42
N ARG A 17 -1.84 11.54 -0.45
CA ARG A 17 -1.12 11.46 -1.74
C ARG A 17 -1.46 12.61 -2.67
N LEU A 18 -2.75 12.98 -2.78
CA LEU A 18 -3.16 14.13 -3.57
C LEU A 18 -2.54 15.43 -3.02
N PHE A 19 -2.49 15.59 -1.70
CA PHE A 19 -1.80 16.70 -1.07
C PHE A 19 -0.31 16.72 -1.43
N LEU A 20 0.39 15.59 -1.31
CA LEU A 20 1.82 15.50 -1.66
C LEU A 20 2.08 15.78 -3.14
N MET A 21 1.20 15.31 -4.04
CA MET A 21 1.28 15.59 -5.47
C MET A 21 1.09 17.10 -5.75
N ALA A 22 0.06 17.71 -5.18
CA ALA A 22 -0.20 19.14 -5.30
C ALA A 22 0.92 19.99 -4.71
N TYR A 23 1.52 19.55 -3.61
CA TYR A 23 2.65 20.23 -2.98
C TYR A 23 3.94 20.14 -3.83
N ALA A 24 4.17 18.98 -4.46
CA ALA A 24 5.37 18.76 -5.27
C ALA A 24 5.36 19.56 -6.58
N ASP A 25 4.19 19.72 -7.21
CA ASP A 25 4.03 20.53 -8.43
C ASP A 25 2.67 21.25 -8.46
N PRO A 26 2.55 22.40 -7.76
CA PRO A 26 1.28 23.13 -7.65
C PRO A 26 0.71 23.60 -8.99
N GLY A 27 1.56 23.81 -10.00
CA GLY A 27 1.15 24.32 -11.32
C GLY A 27 0.63 23.25 -12.26
N ALA A 28 1.03 21.99 -12.08
CA ALA A 28 0.64 20.87 -12.93
C ALA A 28 -0.40 19.93 -12.30
N PHE A 29 -0.72 20.09 -11.01
CA PHE A 29 -1.68 19.22 -10.33
C PHE A 29 -3.11 19.46 -10.83
N ASP A 30 -3.71 18.41 -11.40
CA ASP A 30 -5.13 18.35 -11.74
C ASP A 30 -5.76 17.13 -11.05
N LEU A 31 -6.75 17.40 -10.19
CA LEU A 31 -7.48 16.38 -9.43
C LEU A 31 -8.21 15.37 -10.32
N ASN A 32 -8.63 15.79 -11.52
CA ASN A 32 -9.38 14.95 -12.47
C ASN A 32 -8.44 14.15 -13.38
N GLN A 33 -7.21 14.63 -13.60
CA GLN A 33 -6.15 13.87 -14.27
C GLN A 33 -5.42 13.00 -13.25
N ARG A 34 -6.16 12.13 -12.58
CA ARG A 34 -5.57 11.02 -11.83
C ARG A 34 -4.87 10.13 -12.84
N SER A 35 -3.60 10.46 -13.15
CA SER A 35 -2.72 9.54 -13.86
C SER A 35 -2.86 8.20 -13.16
N ALA A 36 -3.09 7.15 -13.96
CA ALA A 36 -3.34 5.80 -13.46
C ALA A 36 -2.38 5.52 -12.31
N ASP A 37 -2.92 5.03 -11.19
CA ASP A 37 -2.24 4.94 -9.90
C ASP A 37 -1.08 3.92 -9.95
N HIS A 38 -0.02 4.24 -10.70
CA HIS A 38 1.17 3.43 -10.91
C HIS A 38 2.09 3.45 -9.67
N THR A 39 1.65 4.14 -8.61
CA THR A 39 2.38 4.22 -7.35
C THR A 39 1.98 3.13 -6.38
N GLN A 40 1.06 2.22 -6.73
CA GLN A 40 0.76 1.08 -5.86
C GLN A 40 1.76 -0.06 -6.06
N ASP A 41 2.19 -0.67 -4.97
CA ASP A 41 3.16 -1.76 -4.96
C ASP A 41 2.59 -3.11 -5.44
N THR A 42 1.27 -3.20 -5.58
CA THR A 42 0.51 -4.39 -5.97
C THR A 42 -0.06 -4.30 -7.39
N ASN A 43 0.46 -3.41 -8.23
CA ASN A 43 -0.01 -3.16 -9.58
C ASN A 43 0.13 -4.42 -10.47
N ALA A 44 -0.99 -4.98 -10.96
CA ALA A 44 -0.99 -6.18 -11.80
C ALA A 44 -0.11 -6.06 -13.04
N ASP A 45 -0.19 -4.97 -13.81
CA ASP A 45 0.59 -4.78 -15.05
C ASP A 45 2.10 -4.95 -14.79
N VAL A 46 2.58 -4.52 -13.63
CA VAL A 46 3.99 -4.65 -13.27
C VAL A 46 4.34 -6.10 -12.91
N TYR A 47 3.44 -6.80 -12.21
CA TYR A 47 3.59 -8.24 -11.98
C TYR A 47 3.62 -9.02 -13.30
N GLU A 48 2.71 -8.71 -14.23
CA GLU A 48 2.61 -9.37 -15.53
C GLU A 48 3.84 -9.10 -16.41
N GLN A 49 4.34 -7.85 -16.42
CA GLN A 49 5.59 -7.51 -17.09
C GLN A 49 6.79 -8.27 -16.54
N VAL A 50 6.85 -8.45 -15.22
CA VAL A 50 7.94 -9.19 -14.57
C VAL A 50 7.82 -10.69 -14.80
N ALA A 51 6.61 -11.23 -14.79
CA ALA A 51 6.33 -12.64 -15.01
C ALA A 51 6.39 -13.07 -16.48
N ALA A 52 6.21 -12.12 -17.41
CA ALA A 52 5.87 -12.39 -18.81
C ALA A 52 4.66 -13.33 -18.97
N ALA A 53 3.69 -13.21 -18.05
CA ALA A 53 2.48 -14.00 -17.99
C ALA A 53 1.37 -13.18 -17.32
N GLU A 54 0.11 -13.47 -17.66
CA GLU A 54 -1.04 -12.86 -17.00
C GLU A 54 -1.07 -13.20 -15.51
N LEU A 55 -1.46 -12.25 -14.66
CA LEU A 55 -1.40 -12.41 -13.21
C LEU A 55 -2.29 -13.58 -12.75
N GLN A 56 -3.43 -13.77 -13.43
CA GLN A 56 -4.37 -14.85 -13.17
C GLN A 56 -3.79 -16.25 -13.42
N CYS A 57 -2.74 -16.37 -14.26
CA CYS A 57 -2.05 -17.63 -14.51
C CYS A 57 -1.03 -17.97 -13.41
N LEU A 58 -0.72 -17.03 -12.52
CA LEU A 58 0.20 -17.23 -11.41
C LEU A 58 -0.56 -17.68 -10.15
N SER A 59 -0.09 -18.73 -9.50
CA SER A 59 -0.48 -19.05 -8.12
C SER A 59 -0.06 -17.95 -7.16
N ASP A 60 -0.68 -17.89 -5.98
CA ASP A 60 -0.29 -16.92 -4.94
C ASP A 60 1.16 -17.10 -4.48
N ALA A 61 1.69 -18.31 -4.54
CA ALA A 61 3.08 -18.59 -4.22
C ALA A 61 4.02 -18.00 -5.27
N GLU A 62 3.72 -18.20 -6.56
CA GLU A 62 4.50 -17.64 -7.67
C GLU A 62 4.45 -16.12 -7.65
N ALA A 63 3.26 -15.52 -7.55
CA ALA A 63 3.10 -14.08 -7.46
C ALA A 63 3.90 -13.49 -6.28
N ARG A 64 3.86 -14.13 -5.11
CA ARG A 64 4.67 -13.71 -3.95
C ARG A 64 6.17 -13.81 -4.21
N LEU A 65 6.66 -14.85 -4.90
CA LEU A 65 8.08 -15.00 -5.23
C LEU A 65 8.58 -13.88 -6.16
N LEU A 66 7.71 -13.30 -6.98
CA LEU A 66 8.05 -12.18 -7.86
C LEU A 66 8.18 -10.84 -7.13
N ARG A 67 7.80 -10.75 -5.84
CA ARG A 67 7.72 -9.49 -5.08
C ARG A 67 8.97 -8.64 -5.19
N GLY A 68 10.16 -9.23 -4.97
CA GLY A 68 11.42 -8.48 -5.07
C GLY A 68 11.67 -7.90 -6.46
N ALA A 69 11.45 -8.68 -7.51
CA ALA A 69 11.62 -8.25 -8.90
C ALA A 69 10.63 -7.13 -9.27
N VAL A 70 9.39 -7.20 -8.77
CA VAL A 70 8.38 -6.14 -8.92
C VAL A 70 8.84 -4.84 -8.25
N LEU A 71 9.33 -4.90 -7.02
CA LEU A 71 9.83 -3.70 -6.31
C LEU A 71 11.04 -3.07 -7.03
N VAL A 72 11.93 -3.88 -7.60
CA VAL A 72 13.04 -3.40 -8.44
C VAL A 72 12.51 -2.72 -9.70
N ARG A 73 11.52 -3.31 -10.38
CA ARG A 73 10.91 -2.73 -11.59
C ARG A 73 10.22 -1.40 -11.28
N LEU A 74 9.41 -1.33 -10.23
CA LEU A 74 8.77 -0.09 -9.76
C LEU A 74 9.82 1.00 -9.45
N SER A 75 10.89 0.62 -8.75
CA SER A 75 11.99 1.54 -8.45
C SER A 75 12.66 2.12 -9.71
N ARG A 76 12.86 1.28 -10.74
CA ARG A 76 13.44 1.72 -12.02
C ARG A 76 12.48 2.61 -12.81
N LEU A 77 11.19 2.28 -12.84
CA LEU A 77 10.16 3.09 -13.50
C LEU A 77 10.06 4.49 -12.88
N ALA A 78 10.02 4.56 -11.54
CA ALA A 78 9.99 5.86 -10.86
C ALA A 78 11.23 6.71 -11.18
N LYS A 79 12.42 6.09 -11.18
CA LYS A 79 13.68 6.78 -11.54
C LYS A 79 13.68 7.26 -12.99
N ALA A 80 13.17 6.46 -13.93
CA ALA A 80 13.09 6.84 -15.35
C ALA A 80 12.10 8.00 -15.58
N ASN A 81 10.97 8.01 -14.86
CA ASN A 81 9.91 9.00 -15.06
C ASN A 81 10.19 10.33 -14.35
N SER A 82 10.81 10.31 -13.17
CA SER A 82 10.94 11.50 -12.31
C SER A 82 12.38 11.86 -11.94
N GLY A 83 13.36 11.03 -12.28
CA GLY A 83 14.74 11.15 -11.79
C GLY A 83 14.90 10.88 -10.27
N GLY A 84 13.79 10.71 -9.56
CA GLY A 84 13.72 10.63 -8.10
C GLY A 84 13.46 9.22 -7.54
N PRO A 85 13.21 9.14 -6.23
CA PRO A 85 12.85 7.88 -5.57
C PRO A 85 11.44 7.42 -5.94
N ALA A 86 11.16 6.13 -5.73
CA ALA A 86 9.82 5.58 -5.88
C ALA A 86 8.97 5.89 -4.66
N TYR A 87 7.92 6.68 -4.80
CA TYR A 87 6.88 6.82 -3.79
C TYR A 87 5.84 5.74 -4.02
N LEU A 88 5.74 4.77 -3.11
CA LEU A 88 4.80 3.66 -3.26
C LEU A 88 3.74 3.65 -2.17
N LYS A 89 2.48 3.73 -2.59
CA LYS A 89 1.30 3.48 -1.77
C LYS A 89 1.19 1.99 -1.47
N THR A 90 0.91 1.63 -0.22
CA THR A 90 0.59 0.24 0.14
C THR A 90 -0.45 0.14 1.25
N HIS A 91 -1.25 -0.93 1.18
CA HIS A 91 -2.11 -1.39 2.28
C HIS A 91 -1.56 -2.65 2.96
N SER A 92 -0.38 -3.10 2.56
CA SER A 92 0.21 -4.30 3.13
C SER A 92 0.68 -4.02 4.56
N ALA A 93 0.43 -4.96 5.47
CA ALA A 93 1.18 -5.04 6.70
C ALA A 93 2.67 -5.30 6.39
N ASN A 94 3.56 -4.72 7.20
CA ASN A 94 4.99 -4.91 7.11
C ASN A 94 5.42 -6.18 7.85
N VAL A 95 5.16 -7.32 7.20
CA VAL A 95 5.37 -8.66 7.75
C VAL A 95 6.18 -9.55 6.82
N THR A 96 6.64 -10.67 7.37
CA THR A 96 7.27 -11.74 6.61
C THR A 96 6.23 -12.81 6.29
N VAL A 97 6.10 -13.15 5.01
CA VAL A 97 5.17 -14.18 4.53
C VAL A 97 6.00 -15.32 3.91
N ASN A 98 5.96 -16.51 4.50
CA ASN A 98 6.71 -17.68 4.05
C ASN A 98 8.22 -17.41 3.85
N GLY A 99 8.83 -16.73 4.82
CA GLY A 99 10.26 -16.38 4.79
C GLY A 99 10.61 -15.18 3.91
N LEU A 100 9.65 -14.59 3.18
CA LEU A 100 9.86 -13.41 2.35
C LEU A 100 9.37 -12.16 3.07
N ALA A 101 10.26 -11.20 3.30
CA ALA A 101 9.88 -9.88 3.79
C ALA A 101 8.99 -9.21 2.73
N TRP A 102 7.74 -8.86 3.09
CA TRP A 102 6.83 -8.24 2.13
C TRP A 102 7.21 -6.78 1.82
N ILE A 103 7.80 -6.13 2.83
CA ILE A 103 8.43 -4.81 2.76
C ILE A 103 9.93 -4.98 3.12
N PRO A 104 10.79 -5.35 2.15
CA PRO A 104 12.20 -5.60 2.42
C PRO A 104 12.95 -4.31 2.82
N PRO A 105 13.71 -4.32 3.93
CA PRO A 105 14.57 -3.19 4.32
C PRO A 105 15.53 -2.74 3.23
N ASP A 106 16.13 -3.69 2.49
CA ASP A 106 17.14 -3.40 1.45
C ASP A 106 16.61 -2.53 0.29
N PHE A 107 15.29 -2.49 0.09
CA PHE A 107 14.66 -1.64 -0.91
C PHE A 107 14.05 -0.36 -0.32
N THR A 108 14.01 -0.22 1.00
CA THR A 108 13.26 0.81 1.71
C THR A 108 14.18 1.93 2.19
N ASP A 109 13.91 3.17 1.76
CA ASP A 109 14.58 4.38 2.28
C ASP A 109 13.87 4.91 3.53
N ARG A 110 12.54 5.02 3.49
CA ARG A 110 11.72 5.51 4.61
C ARG A 110 10.26 5.13 4.45
N SER A 111 9.47 5.27 5.52
CA SER A 111 8.02 5.06 5.49
C SER A 111 7.24 6.17 6.18
N LEU A 112 6.12 6.55 5.55
CA LEU A 112 5.04 7.33 6.15
C LEU A 112 3.86 6.40 6.42
N CYS A 113 3.49 6.21 7.69
CA CYS A 113 2.29 5.49 8.11
C CYS A 113 1.15 6.46 8.40
N ILE A 114 0.04 6.35 7.68
CA ILE A 114 -1.16 7.14 7.93
C ILE A 114 -2.10 6.32 8.82
N LEU A 115 -2.36 6.87 10.00
CA LEU A 115 -3.24 6.31 11.02
C LEU A 115 -4.60 6.99 10.94
N ARG A 116 -5.66 6.26 11.26
CA ARG A 116 -6.99 6.81 11.44
C ARG A 116 -7.69 6.03 12.54
N ASP A 117 -8.54 6.69 13.31
CA ASP A 117 -9.37 6.07 14.34
C ASP A 117 -10.09 4.84 13.77
N PRO A 118 -9.94 3.65 14.38
CA PRO A 118 -10.53 2.42 13.83
C PRO A 118 -12.06 2.49 13.76
N ARG A 119 -12.72 3.34 14.55
CA ARG A 119 -14.18 3.55 14.48
C ARG A 119 -14.56 4.22 13.17
N ASP A 120 -13.83 5.25 12.76
CA ASP A 120 -14.06 5.95 11.50
C ASP A 120 -13.63 5.10 10.29
N VAL A 121 -12.58 4.30 10.46
CA VAL A 121 -12.18 3.30 9.46
C VAL A 121 -13.29 2.27 9.25
N ALA A 122 -13.90 1.74 10.31
CA ALA A 122 -14.98 0.75 10.21
C ALA A 122 -16.18 1.30 9.42
N VAL A 123 -16.64 2.51 9.75
CA VAL A 123 -17.75 3.18 9.03
C VAL A 123 -17.40 3.39 7.55
N SER A 124 -16.20 3.91 7.26
CA SER A 124 -15.77 4.17 5.89
C SER A 124 -15.53 2.89 5.07
N LEU A 125 -15.11 1.81 5.72
CA LEU A 125 -14.90 0.50 5.10
C LEU A 125 -16.23 -0.20 4.81
N ALA A 126 -17.18 -0.13 5.74
CA ALA A 126 -18.53 -0.65 5.58
C ALA A 126 -19.19 -0.08 4.31
N ASP A 127 -19.19 1.25 4.18
CA ASP A 127 -19.69 1.95 2.99
C ASP A 127 -18.93 1.54 1.71
N HIS A 128 -17.59 1.52 1.77
CA HIS A 128 -16.77 1.21 0.59
C HIS A 128 -16.97 -0.21 0.05
N LEU A 129 -17.19 -1.18 0.93
CA LEU A 129 -17.35 -2.59 0.58
C LEU A 129 -18.82 -3.02 0.48
N GLY A 130 -19.78 -2.13 0.77
CA GLY A 130 -21.20 -2.48 0.85
C GLY A 130 -21.52 -3.48 1.97
N LEU A 131 -20.78 -3.42 3.08
CA LEU A 131 -20.95 -4.30 4.25
C LEU A 131 -21.76 -3.64 5.35
N GLY A 132 -22.36 -4.45 6.23
CA GLY A 132 -22.86 -3.97 7.52
C GLY A 132 -21.71 -3.60 8.47
N LEU A 133 -22.00 -2.78 9.49
CA LEU A 133 -20.98 -2.31 10.45
C LEU A 133 -20.31 -3.46 11.20
N ASP A 134 -21.06 -4.46 11.66
CA ASP A 134 -20.49 -5.62 12.38
C ASP A 134 -19.50 -6.39 11.49
N ALA A 135 -19.85 -6.62 10.23
CA ALA A 135 -18.96 -7.28 9.27
C ALA A 135 -17.71 -6.43 8.98
N ALA A 136 -17.82 -5.10 8.95
CA ALA A 136 -16.65 -4.24 8.81
C ALA A 136 -15.75 -4.30 10.06
N ILE A 137 -16.33 -4.35 11.27
CA ILE A 137 -15.59 -4.54 12.53
C ILE A 137 -14.86 -5.89 12.52
N ASP A 138 -15.52 -6.96 12.06
CA ASP A 138 -14.88 -8.28 11.91
C ASP A 138 -13.68 -8.22 10.96
N VAL A 139 -13.80 -7.49 9.84
CA VAL A 139 -12.67 -7.26 8.92
C VAL A 139 -11.52 -6.52 9.60
N LEU A 140 -11.80 -5.51 10.44
CA LEU A 140 -10.76 -4.80 11.19
C LEU A 140 -10.12 -5.67 12.27
N GLY A 141 -10.83 -6.69 12.78
CA GLY A 141 -10.37 -7.62 13.81
C GLY A 141 -9.63 -8.85 13.26
N ASP A 142 -9.76 -9.17 11.97
CA ASP A 142 -9.23 -10.39 11.39
C ASP A 142 -7.69 -10.37 11.27
N THR A 143 -7.04 -11.07 12.19
CA THR A 143 -5.56 -11.18 12.26
C THR A 143 -4.93 -11.91 11.07
N GLN A 144 -5.71 -12.69 10.32
CA GLN A 144 -5.26 -13.41 9.13
C GLN A 144 -5.77 -12.78 7.85
N ARG A 145 -6.35 -11.57 7.92
CA ARG A 145 -6.95 -10.91 6.76
C ARG A 145 -5.93 -10.73 5.66
N LYS A 146 -6.37 -11.03 4.46
CA LYS A 146 -5.66 -10.70 3.23
C LYS A 146 -6.61 -10.00 2.28
N LEU A 147 -6.09 -9.09 1.47
CA LEU A 147 -6.87 -8.53 0.37
C LEU A 147 -6.74 -9.45 -0.84
N ASP A 148 -7.89 -9.93 -1.33
CA ASP A 148 -7.97 -10.76 -2.50
C ASP A 148 -7.64 -9.97 -3.77
N ARG A 149 -7.38 -10.70 -4.86
CA ARG A 149 -6.98 -10.15 -6.17
C ARG A 149 -8.03 -9.26 -6.84
N GLY A 150 -9.23 -9.14 -6.27
CA GLY A 150 -10.41 -8.47 -6.85
C GLY A 150 -10.25 -6.98 -7.18
N PHE A 151 -9.16 -6.34 -6.73
CA PHE A 151 -8.80 -4.97 -7.12
C PHE A 151 -7.61 -4.92 -8.10
N GLY A 152 -7.44 -5.96 -8.93
CA GLY A 152 -6.44 -5.99 -10.01
C GLY A 152 -5.00 -6.06 -9.51
N GLY A 153 -4.75 -6.88 -8.48
CA GLY A 153 -3.42 -7.00 -7.87
C GLY A 153 -3.16 -8.36 -7.24
N VAL A 154 -1.99 -8.52 -6.63
CA VAL A 154 -1.63 -9.74 -5.89
C VAL A 154 -2.32 -9.80 -4.54
N HIS A 155 -2.37 -10.99 -3.96
CA HIS A 155 -2.81 -11.18 -2.59
C HIS A 155 -1.96 -10.38 -1.61
N VAL A 156 -2.59 -9.49 -0.85
CA VAL A 156 -1.91 -8.54 0.04
C VAL A 156 -2.07 -8.98 1.49
N PRO A 157 -0.98 -9.16 2.25
CA PRO A 157 -1.10 -9.40 3.69
C PRO A 157 -1.62 -8.12 4.35
N LEU A 158 -2.86 -8.13 4.86
CA LEU A 158 -3.48 -6.95 5.48
C LEU A 158 -3.45 -7.04 7.01
N MET A 159 -3.84 -8.20 7.56
CA MET A 159 -4.04 -8.45 8.98
C MET A 159 -5.13 -7.56 9.61
N SER A 160 -5.29 -7.64 10.92
CA SER A 160 -6.19 -6.74 11.65
C SER A 160 -5.63 -5.31 11.64
N TRP A 161 -6.49 -4.32 11.87
CA TRP A 161 -6.07 -2.91 11.93
C TRP A 161 -4.91 -2.71 12.91
N SER A 162 -5.00 -3.28 14.12
CA SER A 162 -3.97 -3.16 15.14
C SER A 162 -2.64 -3.82 14.73
N MET A 163 -2.70 -5.00 14.09
CA MET A 163 -1.50 -5.69 13.63
C MET A 163 -0.85 -4.98 12.44
N HIS A 164 -1.66 -4.48 11.51
CA HIS A 164 -1.17 -3.65 10.40
C HIS A 164 -0.44 -2.43 10.94
N VAL A 165 -1.11 -1.62 11.78
CA VAL A 165 -0.50 -0.41 12.38
C VAL A 165 0.75 -0.77 13.17
N GLY A 166 0.69 -1.78 14.04
CA GLY A 166 1.84 -2.23 14.82
C GLY A 166 3.03 -2.67 13.96
N SER A 167 2.77 -3.28 12.79
CA SER A 167 3.83 -3.69 11.86
C SER A 167 4.62 -2.52 11.26
N TRP A 168 3.98 -1.35 11.13
CA TRP A 168 4.55 -0.12 10.57
C TRP A 168 5.05 0.89 11.60
N LEU A 169 4.78 0.68 12.89
CA LEU A 169 5.22 1.56 13.98
C LEU A 169 6.25 0.91 14.91
N ARG A 170 6.56 -0.37 14.71
CA ARG A 170 7.64 -1.06 15.43
C ARG A 170 9.00 -0.45 15.05
N ASP A 171 10.04 -0.82 15.80
CA ASP A 171 11.39 -0.45 15.41
C ASP A 171 11.76 -1.11 14.06
N LEU A 172 12.15 -0.29 13.08
CA LEU A 172 12.49 -0.70 11.72
C LEU A 172 13.84 -0.07 11.35
N PRO A 173 14.65 -0.72 10.50
CA PRO A 173 16.01 -0.28 10.17
C PRO A 173 16.07 0.89 9.16
N TYR A 174 15.04 1.75 9.14
CA TYR A 174 14.91 2.92 8.27
C TYR A 174 14.04 3.98 8.93
N ASP A 175 14.10 5.21 8.43
CA ASP A 175 13.33 6.32 8.97
C ASP A 175 11.82 6.08 8.84
N GLN A 176 11.10 6.31 9.94
CA GLN A 176 9.65 6.16 10.01
C GLN A 176 9.01 7.46 10.48
N MET A 177 7.89 7.81 9.85
CA MET A 177 7.00 8.87 10.31
C MET A 177 5.58 8.35 10.35
N ALA A 178 4.83 8.72 11.39
CA ALA A 178 3.41 8.46 11.48
C ALA A 178 2.64 9.78 11.48
N VAL A 179 1.50 9.81 10.79
CA VAL A 179 0.57 10.93 10.81
C VAL A 179 -0.82 10.40 11.13
N ARG A 180 -1.57 11.12 11.96
CA ARG A 180 -2.97 10.82 12.22
C ARG A 180 -3.82 11.61 11.23
N TYR A 181 -4.77 10.93 10.60
CA TYR A 181 -5.72 11.52 9.67
C TYR A 181 -6.46 12.70 10.31
N GLU A 182 -6.78 12.57 11.60
CA GLU A 182 -7.51 13.57 12.38
C GLU A 182 -6.68 14.84 12.63
N ASP A 183 -5.35 14.73 12.64
CA ASP A 183 -4.45 15.88 12.86
C ASP A 183 -4.18 16.66 11.56
N LEU A 184 -4.60 16.14 10.41
CA LEU A 184 -4.48 16.78 9.11
C LEU A 184 -5.74 17.58 8.71
N ALA A 185 -6.86 17.35 9.43
CA ALA A 185 -8.20 17.83 9.10
C ALA A 185 -8.51 19.22 9.67
#